data_AF-X1NH48-F1
#
_entry.id   AF-X1NH48-F1
#
_cell.length_a   1.000
_cell.length_b   1.000
_cell.length_c   1.000
_cell.angle_alpha   90.00
_cell.angle_beta   90.00
_cell.angle_gamma   90.00
#
_symmetry.space_group_name_H-M   'P 1'
#
loop_
_entity.id
_entity.type
_entity.pdbx_description
1 polymer ?
#
loop_
_entity_poly.entity_id
_entity_poly.type
_entity_poly.pdbx_seq_one_letter_code
_entity_poly.pdbx_strand_id
1 'polypeptide(L)' 'MRRAVARGRIVPQSLSTDPRMGQLSLKAALLFPLIWINCDDQGRVSGNPHEIKYACCPNIDHITKTDIAELLDELQ' A
#
# COMPACT_ATOMS: atom_id res chain seq x y z
N MET A 1 -12.47 -25.73 -11.78
CA MET A 1 -13.03 -24.43 -12.19
C MET A 1 -11.89 -23.49 -12.57
N ARG A 2 -11.78 -23.06 -13.84
CA ARG A 2 -10.73 -22.13 -14.27
C ARG A 2 -11.22 -20.71 -13.97
N ARG A 3 -10.63 -20.04 -12.98
CA ARG A 3 -10.99 -18.65 -12.64
C ARG A 3 -10.76 -17.75 -13.86
N ALA A 4 -11.72 -16.86 -14.15
CA ALA A 4 -11.53 -15.81 -15.14
C ALA A 4 -10.33 -14.94 -14.73
N VAL A 5 -9.33 -14.81 -15.61
CA VAL A 5 -8.12 -14.02 -15.36
C VAL A 5 -8.37 -12.61 -15.89
N ALA A 6 -8.65 -11.66 -14.99
CA ALA A 6 -8.63 -10.24 -15.33
C ALA A 6 -7.19 -9.84 -15.66
N ARG A 7 -6.91 -9.57 -16.94
CA ARG A 7 -5.54 -9.32 -17.47
C ARG A 7 -4.98 -7.91 -17.20
N GLY A 8 -5.53 -7.14 -16.28
CA GLY A 8 -5.15 -5.72 -16.11
C GLY A 8 -5.37 -5.13 -14.73
N ARG A 9 -5.19 -5.91 -13.66
CA ARG A 9 -5.24 -5.33 -12.31
C ARG A 9 -3.86 -4.75 -11.97
N ILE A 10 -3.82 -3.47 -11.60
CA ILE A 10 -2.60 -2.83 -11.07
C ILE A 10 -2.14 -3.55 -9.80
N VAL A 11 -3.09 -3.94 -8.95
CA VAL A 11 -2.85 -4.72 -7.73
C VAL A 11 -3.28 -6.17 -7.95
N PRO A 12 -2.41 -7.16 -7.67
CA PRO A 12 -2.74 -8.56 -7.90
C PRO A 12 -3.84 -9.05 -6.94
N GLN A 13 -4.68 -9.97 -7.41
CA GLN A 13 -5.73 -10.57 -6.58
C GLN A 13 -5.18 -11.29 -5.34
N SER A 14 -3.94 -11.76 -5.41
CA SER A 14 -3.30 -12.42 -4.27
C SER A 14 -3.25 -11.53 -3.04
N LEU A 15 -3.22 -10.20 -3.20
CA LEU A 15 -3.22 -9.26 -2.07
C LEU A 15 -4.46 -9.42 -1.20
N SER A 16 -5.65 -9.63 -1.79
CA SER A 16 -6.90 -9.76 -1.01
C SER A 16 -7.01 -11.08 -0.26
N THR A 17 -6.10 -12.02 -0.52
CA THR A 17 -6.09 -13.35 0.11
C THR A 17 -4.80 -13.62 0.88
N ASP A 18 -3.91 -12.62 0.98
CA ASP A 18 -2.64 -12.78 1.66
C ASP A 18 -2.86 -12.72 3.18
N PRO A 19 -2.51 -13.78 3.94
CA PRO A 19 -2.71 -13.80 5.38
C PRO A 19 -1.90 -12.72 6.11
N ARG A 20 -0.79 -12.23 5.52
CA ARG A 20 0.00 -11.13 6.09
C ARG A 20 -0.81 -9.84 6.16
N MET A 21 -1.69 -9.60 5.19
CA MET A 21 -2.60 -8.45 5.22
C MET A 21 -3.58 -8.51 6.40
N GLY A 22 -3.92 -9.72 6.88
CA GLY A 22 -4.75 -9.91 8.06
C GLY A 22 -4.03 -9.67 9.39
N GLN A 23 -2.71 -9.50 9.38
CA GLN A 23 -1.89 -9.20 10.57
C GLN A 23 -1.62 -7.71 10.72
N LEU A 24 -1.84 -6.92 9.66
CA LEU A 24 -1.65 -5.49 9.65
C LEU A 24 -2.83 -4.75 10.29
N SER A 25 -2.52 -3.59 10.86
CA SER A 25 -3.46 -2.56 11.22
C SER A 25 -4.24 -2.10 9.99
N LEU A 26 -5.47 -1.62 10.20
CA LEU A 26 -6.32 -1.15 9.11
C LEU A 26 -5.62 -0.06 8.27
N LYS A 27 -4.86 0.83 8.92
CA LYS A 27 -4.12 1.89 8.23
C LYS A 27 -2.98 1.31 7.39
N ALA A 28 -2.21 0.34 7.89
CA ALA A 28 -1.12 -0.27 7.14
C ALA A 28 -1.63 -1.11 5.97
N ALA A 29 -2.68 -1.89 6.19
CA ALA A 29 -3.35 -2.67 5.14
C ALA A 29 -3.90 -1.79 4.00
N LEU A 30 -4.33 -0.56 4.32
CA LEU A 30 -4.79 0.42 3.33
C LEU A 30 -3.64 1.20 2.68
N LEU A 31 -2.57 1.51 3.42
CA LEU A 31 -1.40 2.24 2.90
C LEU A 31 -0.64 1.43 1.85
N PHE A 32 -0.46 0.13 2.06
CA PHE A 32 0.31 -0.73 1.15
C PHE A 32 -0.13 -0.68 -0.32
N PRO A 33 -1.41 -0.89 -0.68
CA PRO A 33 -1.85 -0.80 -2.08
C PRO A 33 -1.73 0.63 -2.64
N LEU A 34 -1.87 1.66 -1.81
CA LEU A 34 -1.69 3.05 -2.25
C LEU A 34 -0.23 3.35 -2.59
N ILE A 35 0.72 2.81 -1.83
CA ILE A 35 2.15 2.87 -2.15
C ILE A 35 2.42 2.13 -3.45
N TRP A 36 1.94 0.89 -3.59
CA TRP A 36 2.18 0.05 -4.78
C TRP A 36 1.81 0.78 -6.07
N ILE A 37 0.64 1.43 -6.12
CA ILE A 37 0.16 2.14 -7.30
C ILE A 37 1.05 3.33 -7.68
N ASN A 38 1.78 3.89 -6.73
CA ASN A 38 2.69 5.03 -6.92
C ASN A 38 4.16 4.60 -7.11
N CYS A 39 4.45 3.31 -7.09
CA CYS A 39 5.80 2.82 -7.40
C CYS A 39 6.17 3.07 -8.86
N ASP A 40 7.46 3.27 -9.12
CA ASP A 40 8.00 3.32 -10.48
C ASP A 40 7.97 1.94 -11.17
N ASP A 41 8.48 1.87 -12.40
CA ASP A 41 8.55 0.64 -13.20
C ASP A 41 9.46 -0.44 -12.59
N GLN A 42 10.30 -0.07 -11.61
CA GLN A 42 11.15 -0.97 -10.83
C GLN A 42 10.55 -1.30 -9.46
N GLY A 43 9.33 -0.86 -9.17
CA GLY A 43 8.67 -1.08 -7.89
C GLY A 43 9.19 -0.19 -6.76
N ARG A 44 9.93 0.87 -7.06
CA ARG A 44 10.54 1.77 -6.07
C ARG A 44 9.61 2.94 -5.76
N VAL A 45 9.67 3.38 -4.50
CA VAL A 45 9.02 4.59 -4.02
C VAL A 45 10.02 5.35 -3.16
N SER A 46 9.78 6.66 -2.98
CA SER A 46 10.53 7.44 -2.00
C SER A 46 10.33 6.85 -0.60
N GLY A 47 11.42 6.63 0.14
CA GLY A 47 11.35 6.25 1.56
C GLY A 47 10.99 7.42 2.49
N ASN A 48 10.83 8.63 1.95
CA ASN A 48 10.51 9.82 2.72
C ASN A 48 9.02 9.82 3.12
N PRO A 49 8.68 9.78 4.42
CA PRO A 49 7.30 9.77 4.89
C PRO A 49 6.47 10.98 4.41
N HIS A 50 7.11 12.13 4.19
CA HIS A 50 6.43 13.33 3.69
C HIS A 50 5.98 13.17 2.24
N GLU A 51 6.85 12.59 1.40
CA GLU A 51 6.56 12.35 -0.02
C GLU A 51 5.51 11.24 -0.16
N ILE A 52 5.62 10.17 0.62
CA ILE A 52 4.61 9.09 0.66
C ILE A 52 3.26 9.66 1.10
N LYS A 53 3.21 10.47 2.16
CA LYS A 53 1.96 11.11 2.61
C LYS A 53 1.32 11.92 1.48
N TYR A 54 2.11 12.71 0.77
CA TYR A 54 1.61 13.56 -0.31
C TYR A 54 1.15 12.74 -1.54
N ALA A 55 1.92 11.73 -1.95
CA ALA A 55 1.61 10.92 -3.13
C ALA A 55 0.46 9.92 -2.88
N CYS A 56 0.47 9.27 -1.72
CA CYS A 56 -0.42 8.14 -1.43
C CYS A 56 -1.68 8.54 -0.65
N CYS A 57 -1.60 9.60 0.16
CA CYS A 57 -2.67 9.96 1.09
C CYS A 57 -2.93 11.48 1.17
N PRO A 58 -2.96 12.27 0.07
CA PRO A 58 -2.93 13.73 0.13
C PRO A 58 -4.09 14.35 0.94
N ASN A 59 -5.28 13.75 0.87
CA ASN A 59 -6.50 14.27 1.51
C ASN A 59 -7.03 13.36 2.63
N ILE A 60 -6.18 12.51 3.21
CA ILE A 60 -6.57 11.60 4.30
C ILE A 60 -6.02 12.13 5.62
N ASP A 61 -6.72 13.05 6.27
CA ASP A 61 -6.22 13.76 7.46
C ASP A 61 -5.93 12.82 8.65
N HIS A 62 -6.59 11.66 8.69
CA HIS A 62 -6.38 10.64 9.71
C HIS A 62 -5.12 9.80 9.54
N ILE A 63 -4.36 10.00 8.46
CA ILE A 63 -3.04 9.42 8.26
C ILE A 63 -2.05 10.58 8.26
N THR A 64 -1.36 10.78 9.37
CA THR A 64 -0.37 11.87 9.50
C THR A 64 0.99 11.46 8.92
N LYS A 65 1.91 12.41 8.81
CA LYS A 65 3.30 12.12 8.39
C LYS A 65 4.03 11.22 9.39
N THR A 66 3.72 11.39 10.67
CA THR A 66 4.23 10.55 11.75
C THR A 66 3.68 9.13 11.61
N ASP A 67 2.38 9.01 11.34
CA ASP A 67 1.74 7.71 11.09
C ASP A 67 2.44 6.96 9.95
N ILE A 68 2.80 7.64 8.84
CA ILE A 68 3.47 6.97 7.72
C ILE A 68 4.73 6.24 8.16
N ALA A 69 5.58 6.84 8.99
CA ALA A 69 6.81 6.18 9.44
C ALA A 69 6.51 4.90 10.22
N GLU A 70 5.59 4.96 11.18
CA GLU A 70 5.18 3.79 11.98
C GLU A 70 4.53 2.71 11.12
N LEU A 71 3.71 3.11 10.14
CA LEU A 71 3.05 2.18 9.22
C LEU A 71 4.04 1.52 8.25
N LEU A 72 5.14 2.20 7.88
CA LEU A 72 6.19 1.59 7.07
C LEU A 72 6.97 0.53 7.84
N ASP A 73 7.24 0.77 9.13
CA ASP A 73 7.87 -0.22 10.01
C ASP A 73 6.97 -1.45 10.19
N GLU A 74 5.65 -1.26 10.26
CA GLU A 74 4.68 -2.35 10.32
C GLU A 74 4.66 -3.23 9.04
N LEU A 75 5.05 -2.67 7.90
CA LEU A 75 5.05 -3.35 6.60
C LEU A 75 6.32 -4.17 6.32
N GLN A 76 7.34 -4.11 7.19
CA GLN A 76 8.59 -4.86 7.08
C GLN A 76 8.43 -6.32 7.54
#